data_AF-A0A371YYA3-F1
#
_entry.id   AF-A0A371YYA3-F1
#
_cell.length_a   1.000
_cell.length_b   1.000
_cell.length_c   1.000
_cell.angle_alpha   90.00
_cell.angle_beta   90.00
_cell.angle_gamma   90.00
#
_symmetry.space_group_name_H-M   'P 1'
#
loop_
_entity.id
_entity.type
_entity.pdbx_description
1 polymer ?
#
loop_
_entity_poly.entity_id
_entity_poly.type
_entity_poly.pdbx_seq_one_letter_code
_entity_poly.pdbx_strand_id
1 'polypeptide(L)' 'AKILGNIEIGEGAKVGAGSIVLESVSPYTTVVGNPARVVGTRHSSLPAFTMDQTLPPIDYII' A
#
# COMPACT_ATOMS: atom_id res chain seq x y z
N ALA A 1 -1.61 -10.13 -2.44
CA ALA A 1 -0.73 -9.20 -3.18
C ALA A 1 0.48 -9.97 -3.71
N LYS A 2 1.19 -9.42 -4.69
CA LYS A 2 2.49 -9.90 -5.17
C LYS A 2 3.47 -8.72 -5.13
N ILE A 3 4.66 -8.93 -4.58
CA ILE A 3 5.74 -7.94 -4.49
C ILE A 3 6.90 -8.52 -5.29
N LEU A 4 7.34 -7.82 -6.34
CA LEU A 4 8.29 -8.36 -7.32
C LEU A 4 9.45 -7.39 -7.53
N GLY A 5 10.68 -7.90 -7.45
CA GLY A 5 11.92 -7.14 -7.63
C GLY A 5 12.69 -6.90 -6.32
N ASN A 6 13.87 -6.31 -6.45
CA ASN A 6 14.67 -5.86 -5.31
C ASN A 6 14.16 -4.48 -4.86
N ILE A 7 12.99 -4.46 -4.23
CA ILE A 7 12.28 -3.25 -3.80
C ILE A 7 12.04 -3.28 -2.30
N GLU A 8 12.03 -2.10 -1.69
CA GLU A 8 11.81 -1.94 -0.27
C GLU A 8 10.35 -1.64 0.02
N ILE A 9 9.81 -2.25 1.08
CA ILE A 9 8.52 -1.89 1.65
C ILE A 9 8.80 -1.23 3.00
N GLY A 10 8.63 0.09 3.06
CA GLY A 10 8.94 0.87 4.23
C GLY A 10 8.10 0.49 5.46
N GLU A 11 8.64 0.77 6.64
CA GLU A 11 7.94 0.53 7.90
C GLU A 11 6.54 1.17 7.92
N GLY A 12 5.56 0.43 8.43
CA GLY A 12 4.19 0.91 8.52
C GLY A 12 3.49 1.06 7.17
N ALA A 13 4.10 0.71 6.03
CA ALA A 13 3.41 0.69 4.75
C ALA A 13 2.27 -0.34 4.73
N LYS A 14 1.24 -0.05 3.94
CA LYS A 14 0.06 -0.92 3.76
C LYS A 14 -0.07 -1.29 2.28
N VAL A 15 -0.04 -2.59 1.99
CA VAL A 15 -0.26 -3.10 0.63
C VAL A 15 -1.67 -3.70 0.56
N GLY A 16 -2.52 -3.14 -0.28
CA GLY A 16 -3.89 -3.62 -0.43
C GLY A 16 -3.97 -5.04 -1.01
N ALA A 17 -5.08 -5.72 -0.71
CA ALA A 17 -5.38 -7.02 -1.27
C ALA A 17 -5.32 -7.00 -2.82
N GLY A 18 -4.85 -8.09 -3.42
CA GLY A 18 -4.75 -8.21 -4.89
C GLY A 18 -3.66 -7.38 -5.58
N SER A 19 -2.96 -6.48 -4.89
CA SER A 19 -2.00 -5.55 -5.54
C SER A 19 -0.79 -6.26 -6.17
N ILE A 20 -0.26 -5.68 -7.26
CA ILE A 20 1.02 -6.04 -7.88
C ILE A 20 2.00 -4.88 -7.71
N VAL A 21 2.92 -5.03 -6.74
CA VAL A 21 3.89 -3.99 -6.37
C VAL A 21 5.19 -4.21 -7.14
N LEU A 22 5.54 -3.23 -7.97
CA LEU A 22 6.73 -3.24 -8.84
C LEU A 22 7.76 -2.16 -8.49
N GLU A 23 7.43 -1.26 -7.55
CA GLU A 23 8.25 -0.11 -7.13
C GLU A 23 8.31 -0.06 -5.60
N SER A 24 9.39 0.47 -5.03
CA SER A 24 9.55 0.63 -3.58
C SER A 24 8.45 1.50 -2.98
N VAL A 25 7.99 1.16 -1.78
CA VAL A 25 6.92 1.84 -1.07
C VAL A 25 7.48 2.59 0.12
N SER A 26 7.24 3.89 0.19
CA SER A 26 7.68 4.72 1.32
C SER A 26 7.05 4.30 2.66
N PRO A 27 7.72 4.56 3.80
CA PRO A 27 7.16 4.30 5.12
C PRO A 27 5.83 5.02 5.34
N TYR A 28 4.90 4.32 5.99
CA TYR A 28 3.54 4.77 6.30
C TYR A 28 2.71 5.22 5.07
N THR A 29 2.94 4.57 3.94
CA THR A 29 2.19 4.79 2.70
C THR A 29 1.28 3.60 2.40
N THR A 30 0.08 3.87 1.90
CA THR A 30 -0.83 2.81 1.39
C THR A 30 -0.71 2.71 -0.13
N VAL A 31 -0.55 1.50 -0.65
CA VAL A 31 -0.54 1.23 -2.11
C VAL A 31 -1.55 0.16 -2.48
N VAL A 32 -2.22 0.33 -3.63
CA VAL A 32 -3.20 -0.64 -4.16
C VAL A 32 -3.13 -0.74 -5.68
N GLY A 33 -3.67 -1.83 -6.25
CA GLY A 33 -3.90 -1.97 -7.69
C GLY A 33 -2.86 -2.80 -8.44
N ASN A 34 -3.05 -2.92 -9.76
CA ASN A 34 -2.17 -3.62 -10.69
C ASN A 34 -1.91 -2.76 -11.95
N PRO A 35 -0.75 -2.10 -12.08
CA PRO A 35 0.34 -2.01 -11.09
C PRO A 35 -0.06 -1.18 -9.86
N ALA A 36 0.59 -1.42 -8.73
CA ALA A 36 0.28 -0.74 -7.48
C ALA A 36 0.62 0.76 -7.55
N ARG A 37 -0.26 1.59 -6.98
CA ARG A 37 -0.11 3.04 -6.88
C ARG A 37 -0.42 3.51 -5.47
N VAL A 38 0.22 4.60 -5.05
CA VAL A 38 -0.05 5.25 -3.76
C VAL A 38 -1.48 5.76 -3.73
N VAL A 39 -2.19 5.51 -2.63
CA VAL A 39 -3.53 6.01 -2.38
C VAL A 39 -3.64 6.64 -1.00
N GLY A 40 -4.47 7.67 -0.92
CA GLY A 40 -4.71 8.43 0.31
C GLY A 40 -3.50 9.27 0.76
N THR A 41 -3.59 9.76 1.98
CA THR A 41 -2.51 10.50 2.64
C THR A 41 -1.64 9.56 3.48
N ARG A 42 -0.45 10.04 3.83
CA ARG A 42 0.44 9.32 4.75
C ARG A 42 -0.26 9.10 6.09
N HIS A 43 -0.28 7.87 6.58
CA HIS A 43 -0.82 7.54 7.90
C HIS A 43 0.30 7.52 8.95
N SER A 44 -0.06 7.32 10.22
CA SER A 44 0.90 7.21 11.35
C SER A 44 0.74 5.91 12.14
N SER A 45 -0.17 5.04 11.72
CA SER A 45 -0.42 3.74 12.34
C SER A 45 0.53 2.67 11.82
N LEU A 46 0.60 1.55 12.55
CA LEU A 46 1.26 0.31 12.13
C LEU A 46 0.18 -0.69 11.68
N PRO A 47 -0.10 -0.80 10.36
CA PRO A 47 -1.26 -1.53 9.84
C PRO A 47 -1.28 -3.03 10.18
N ALA A 48 -0.10 -3.60 10.46
CA ALA A 48 0.06 -5.00 10.86
C ALA A 48 -0.56 -5.34 12.23
N PHE A 49 -0.81 -4.35 13.11
CA PHE A 49 -1.44 -4.60 14.42
C PHE A 49 -2.96 -4.47 14.39
N THR A 50 -3.49 -3.54 13.59
CA THR A 50 -4.94 -3.34 13.48
C THR A 50 -5.59 -4.26 12.45
N MET A 51 -4.80 -4.73 11.46
CA MET A 51 -5.27 -5.56 10.35
C MET A 51 -6.43 -4.94 9.56
N ASP A 52 -6.58 -3.63 9.62
CA ASP A 52 -7.60 -2.90 8.88
C ASP A 52 -7.35 -3.04 7.37
N GLN A 53 -8.30 -3.63 6.64
CA GLN A 53 -8.24 -3.82 5.19
C GLN A 53 -9.00 -2.76 4.41
N THR A 54 -9.62 -1.79 5.08
CA THR A 54 -10.33 -0.70 4.41
C THR A 54 -9.34 0.18 3.66
N LEU A 55 -9.80 0.78 2.56
CA LEU A 55 -8.99 1.72 1.79
C LEU A 55 -9.47 3.14 2.10
N PRO A 56 -8.57 4.13 2.08
CA PRO A 56 -9.01 5.52 2.07
C PRO A 56 -9.96 5.74 0.88
N PRO A 57 -10.91 6.69 1.00
CA PRO A 57 -11.79 7.05 -0.11
C PRO A 57 -10.95 7.27 -1.37
N ILE A 58 -11.27 6.52 -2.43
CA ILE A 58 -10.49 6.52 -3.66
C ILE A 58 -11.10 7.58 -4.59
N ASP A 59 -10.36 8.63 -4.90
CA ASP A 59 -10.81 9.69 -5.82
C ASP A 59 -10.64 9.31 -7.31
N TYR A 60 -10.34 8.05 -7.64
CA TYR A 60 -10.09 7.59 -9.00
C TYR A 60 -10.56 6.14 -9.24
N ILE A 61 -11.01 5.86 -10.47
CA ILE A 61 -11.48 4.55 -10.95
C ILE A 61 -10.26 3.72 -11.39
N ILE A 62 -9.97 2.63 -10.67
CA ILE A 62 -8.90 1.66 -10.98
C ILE A 62 -9.31 0.76 -12.16
#